data_AF-A0A840ZJ68-F1
#
_entry.id   AF-A0A840ZJ68-F1
#
_cell.length_a   1.000
_cell.length_b   1.000
_cell.length_c   1.000
_cell.angle_alpha   90.00
_cell.angle_beta   90.00
_cell.angle_gamma   90.00
#
_symmetry.space_group_name_H-M   'P 1'
#
loop_
_entity.id
_entity.type
_entity.pdbx_description
1 polymer ?
#
loop_
_entity_poly.entity_id
_entity_poly.type
_entity_poly.pdbx_seq_one_letter_code
_entity_poly.pdbx_strand_id
1 'polypeptide(L)'
;MLVHSASALALAGTWFLPAPARAEVKEYQIRRMLMLKTDCTVTGLDTARIADDPRLRDRFRATCENVSHYPDGVEIVCPDTEDERDCTLLTAKREFPHLRLLAR
;
A
#
# COMPACT_ATOMS: atom_id res chain seq x y z
N MET A 1 37.97 60.54 13.53
CA MET A 1 36.96 59.57 13.99
C MET A 1 36.44 58.82 12.78
N LEU A 2 36.92 57.61 12.53
CA LEU A 2 36.55 56.78 11.36
C LEU A 2 35.88 55.51 11.90
N VAL A 3 34.55 55.46 11.83
CA VAL A 3 33.76 54.27 12.15
C VAL A 3 33.66 53.43 10.89
N HIS A 4 34.34 52.29 10.86
CA HIS A 4 34.20 51.29 9.80
C HIS A 4 33.01 50.39 10.13
N SER A 5 31.94 50.53 9.36
CA SER A 5 30.77 49.65 9.42
C SER A 5 31.09 48.33 8.70
N ALA A 6 31.28 47.26 9.46
CA ALA A 6 31.39 45.91 8.92
C ALA A 6 29.98 45.33 8.69
N SER A 7 29.54 45.30 7.44
CA SER A 7 28.32 44.61 7.04
C SER A 7 28.58 43.10 6.98
N ALA A 8 28.15 42.37 8.01
CA ALA A 8 28.14 40.91 8.01
C ALA A 8 26.98 40.40 7.13
N LEU A 9 27.30 39.86 5.95
CA LEU A 9 26.38 39.08 5.12
C LEU A 9 26.11 37.75 5.80
N ALA A 10 24.97 37.66 6.50
CA ALA A 10 24.47 36.40 7.04
C ALA A 10 23.93 35.54 5.89
N LEU A 11 24.69 34.51 5.51
CA LEU A 11 24.23 33.43 4.65
C LEU A 11 23.12 32.66 5.40
N ALA A 12 21.87 33.00 5.12
CA ALA A 12 20.71 32.24 5.56
C ALA A 12 20.70 30.90 4.81
N GLY A 13 21.42 29.91 5.35
CA GLY A 13 21.33 28.52 4.94
C GLY A 13 19.97 27.98 5.35
N THR A 14 19.01 27.97 4.42
CA THR A 14 17.78 27.19 4.56
C THR A 14 18.18 25.72 4.54
N TRP A 15 18.27 25.11 5.72
CA TRP A 15 18.29 23.66 5.86
C TRP A 15 16.96 23.11 5.33
N PHE A 16 16.96 22.67 4.07
CA PHE A 16 15.96 21.75 3.56
C PHE A 16 16.14 20.43 4.31
N LEU A 17 15.41 20.29 5.42
CA LEU A 17 15.25 19.01 6.09
C LEU A 17 14.52 18.06 5.12
N PRO A 18 15.11 16.92 4.73
CA PRO A 18 14.42 15.96 3.89
C PRO A 18 13.17 15.47 4.64
N ALA A 19 12.03 15.47 3.95
CA ALA A 19 10.81 14.88 4.50
C ALA A 19 11.07 13.39 4.78
N PRO A 20 10.52 12.83 5.89
CA PRO A 20 10.68 11.42 6.18
C PRO A 20 10.08 10.61 5.03
N ALA A 21 10.91 9.81 4.35
CA ALA A 21 10.45 8.80 3.43
C ALA A 21 9.66 7.77 4.25
N ARG A 22 8.36 7.63 3.94
CA ARG A 22 7.53 6.58 4.52
C ARG A 22 7.62 5.35 3.64
N ALA A 23 7.77 4.20 4.29
CA ALA A 23 7.60 2.91 3.65
C ALA A 23 6.16 2.81 3.13
N GLU A 24 5.98 2.51 1.85
CA GLU A 24 4.66 2.38 1.24
C GLU A 24 4.67 1.25 0.22
N VAL A 25 3.84 0.24 0.43
CA VAL A 25 3.62 -0.82 -0.54
C VAL A 25 2.77 -0.27 -1.68
N LYS A 26 3.26 -0.40 -2.91
CA LYS A 26 2.56 0.11 -4.10
C LYS A 26 1.52 -0.88 -4.60
N GLU A 27 0.44 -0.38 -5.18
CA GLU A 27 -0.67 -1.20 -5.72
C GLU A 27 -0.20 -2.28 -6.72
N TYR A 28 0.79 -1.98 -7.55
CA TYR A 28 1.32 -2.96 -8.50
C TYR A 28 2.00 -4.15 -7.80
N GLN A 29 2.60 -3.93 -6.63
CA GLN A 29 3.21 -4.99 -5.82
C GLN A 29 2.13 -5.90 -5.24
N ILE A 30 1.04 -5.33 -4.73
CA ILE A 30 -0.13 -6.10 -4.24
C ILE A 30 -0.75 -6.92 -5.37
N ARG A 31 -0.95 -6.32 -6.55
CA ARG A 31 -1.48 -7.02 -7.73
C ARG A 31 -0.58 -8.18 -8.15
N ARG A 32 0.74 -7.98 -8.17
CA ARG A 32 1.72 -9.03 -8.45
C ARG A 32 1.69 -10.13 -7.40
N MET A 33 1.63 -9.77 -6.12
CA MET A 33 1.53 -10.74 -5.03
C MET A 33 0.27 -11.61 -5.17
N LEU A 34 -0.89 -11.00 -5.43
CA LEU A 34 -2.15 -11.73 -5.58
C LEU A 34 -2.12 -12.69 -6.77
N MET A 35 -1.56 -12.25 -7.89
CA MET A 35 -1.34 -13.11 -9.07
C MET A 35 -0.45 -14.33 -8.76
N LEU A 36 0.51 -14.19 -7.85
CA LEU A 36 1.45 -15.26 -7.49
C LEU A 36 0.95 -16.17 -6.37
N LYS A 37 0.14 -15.64 -5.43
CA LYS A 37 -0.27 -16.35 -4.21
C LYS A 37 -1.70 -16.89 -4.27
N THR A 38 -2.52 -16.43 -5.21
CA THR A 38 -3.96 -16.75 -5.26
C THR A 38 -4.45 -16.94 -6.68
N ASP A 39 -5.63 -17.55 -6.83
CA ASP A 39 -6.33 -17.62 -8.12
C ASP A 39 -7.14 -16.34 -8.43
N CYS A 40 -7.03 -15.28 -7.63
CA CYS A 40 -7.79 -14.05 -7.86
C CYS A 40 -7.22 -13.30 -9.08
N THR A 41 -7.96 -13.34 -10.20
CA THR A 41 -7.74 -12.44 -11.33
C THR A 41 -8.24 -11.05 -10.94
N VAL A 42 -7.32 -10.18 -10.51
CA VAL A 42 -7.67 -8.85 -9.96
C VAL A 42 -8.22 -7.94 -11.06
N THR A 43 -9.42 -7.40 -10.86
CA THR A 43 -10.05 -6.40 -11.75
C THR A 43 -10.06 -4.99 -11.14
N GLY A 44 -10.04 -4.89 -9.81
CA GLY A 44 -9.96 -3.63 -9.08
C GLY A 44 -9.16 -3.81 -7.78
N LEU A 45 -8.59 -2.72 -7.28
CA LEU A 45 -7.85 -2.70 -6.02
C LEU A 45 -8.16 -1.38 -5.31
N ASP A 46 -8.79 -1.48 -4.14
CA ASP A 46 -9.06 -0.34 -3.26
C ASP A 46 -8.06 -0.33 -2.12
N THR A 47 -7.63 0.87 -1.70
CA THR A 47 -6.68 1.07 -0.62
C THR A 47 -7.29 1.94 0.47
N ALA A 48 -7.25 1.48 1.72
CA ALA A 48 -7.66 2.23 2.90
C ALA A 48 -6.53 2.23 3.93
N ARG A 49 -6.22 3.41 4.48
CA ARG A 49 -5.25 3.53 5.57
C ARG A 49 -5.92 3.24 6.90
N ILE A 50 -5.34 2.33 7.70
CA ILE A 50 -5.85 2.06 9.05
C ILE A 50 -5.24 3.13 9.97
N ALA A 51 -6.10 3.96 10.56
CA ALA A 51 -5.67 4.98 11.54
C ALA A 51 -5.34 4.37 12.91
N ASP A 52 -5.94 3.20 13.21
CA ASP A 52 -6.07 2.68 14.57
C ASP A 52 -4.95 1.72 15.01
N ASP A 53 -4.20 1.13 14.07
CA ASP A 53 -3.02 0.31 14.38
C ASP A 53 -1.77 0.85 13.65
N PRO A 54 -0.79 1.43 14.38
CA PRO A 54 0.40 1.99 13.75
C PRO A 54 1.29 0.94 13.08
N ARG A 55 1.12 -0.36 13.36
CA ARG A 55 1.85 -1.45 12.71
C ARG A 55 1.24 -1.88 11.38
N LEU A 56 -0.04 -1.57 11.14
CA LEU A 56 -0.78 -1.97 9.96
C LEU A 56 -1.22 -0.71 9.22
N ARG A 57 -0.42 -0.24 8.26
CA ARG A 57 -0.69 1.05 7.62
C ARG A 57 -1.70 0.95 6.50
N ASP A 58 -1.60 -0.10 5.69
CA ASP A 58 -2.41 -0.23 4.48
C ASP A 58 -3.26 -1.50 4.50
N ARG A 59 -4.56 -1.30 4.32
CA ARG A 59 -5.52 -2.34 3.98
C ARG A 59 -5.85 -2.22 2.51
N PHE A 60 -5.72 -3.30 1.78
CA PHE A 60 -6.16 -3.40 0.40
C PHE A 60 -7.36 -4.32 0.30
N ARG A 61 -8.27 -4.01 -0.63
CA ARG A 61 -9.34 -4.91 -1.04
C ARG A 61 -9.29 -5.10 -2.55
N ALA A 62 -9.01 -6.32 -2.98
CA ALA A 62 -8.98 -6.68 -4.38
C ALA A 62 -10.34 -7.23 -4.82
N THR A 63 -10.88 -6.71 -5.92
CA THR A 63 -12.03 -7.30 -6.61
C THR A 63 -11.51 -8.35 -7.60
N CYS A 64 -12.09 -9.55 -7.55
CA CYS A 64 -11.66 -10.69 -8.37
C CYS A 64 -12.68 -11.00 -9.46
N GLU A 65 -12.20 -11.32 -10.67
CA GLU A 65 -13.05 -11.83 -11.75
C GLU A 65 -13.57 -13.24 -11.45
N ASN A 66 -12.76 -14.10 -10.81
CA ASN A 66 -13.15 -15.47 -10.49
C ASN A 66 -13.99 -15.58 -9.20
N VAL A 67 -15.24 -15.13 -9.29
CA VAL A 67 -16.21 -15.20 -8.18
C VAL A 67 -16.47 -16.61 -7.64
N SER A 68 -16.09 -17.66 -8.39
CA SER A 68 -16.13 -19.05 -7.92
C SER A 68 -15.23 -19.35 -6.72
N HIS A 69 -14.20 -18.51 -6.49
CA HIS A 69 -13.29 -18.62 -5.35
C HIS A 69 -13.37 -17.46 -4.36
N TYR A 70 -13.53 -16.24 -4.89
CA TYR A 70 -13.48 -14.99 -4.13
C TYR A 70 -14.63 -14.06 -4.53
N PRO A 71 -15.89 -14.42 -4.25
CA PRO A 71 -17.05 -13.63 -4.69
C PRO A 71 -17.08 -12.22 -4.11
N ASP A 72 -16.55 -12.05 -2.88
CA ASP A 72 -16.50 -10.77 -2.17
C ASP A 72 -15.14 -10.05 -2.33
N GLY A 73 -14.24 -10.62 -3.13
CA GLY A 73 -12.86 -10.17 -3.28
C GLY A 73 -11.90 -10.77 -2.25
N VAL A 74 -10.69 -10.20 -2.19
CA VAL A 74 -9.62 -10.59 -1.25
C VAL A 74 -9.20 -9.39 -0.42
N GLU A 75 -9.22 -9.54 0.90
CA GLU A 75 -8.69 -8.56 1.84
C GLU A 75 -7.23 -8.83 2.15
N ILE A 76 -6.41 -7.78 2.10
CA ILE A 76 -4.98 -7.80 2.36
C ILE A 76 -4.65 -6.73 3.40
N VAL A 77 -3.78 -7.08 4.35
CA VAL A 77 -3.24 -6.12 5.31
C VAL A 77 -1.72 -6.17 5.26
N CYS A 78 -1.10 -5.01 5.12
CA CYS A 78 0.35 -4.87 5.05
C CYS A 78 0.89 -4.19 6.31
N PRO A 79 1.98 -4.72 6.90
CA PRO A 79 2.68 -4.01 7.95
C PRO A 79 3.40 -2.77 7.39
N ASP A 80 3.87 -1.89 8.28
CA ASP A 80 4.63 -0.67 7.93
C ASP A 80 6.04 -1.00 7.38
N THR A 81 6.06 -1.56 6.16
CA THR A 81 7.26 -2.03 5.43
C THR A 81 7.09 -1.72 3.94
N GLU A 82 8.20 -1.72 3.20
CA GLU A 82 8.18 -1.53 1.72
C GLU A 82 8.03 -2.84 0.96
N ASP A 83 7.85 -3.96 1.67
CA ASP A 83 7.90 -5.30 1.13
C ASP A 83 6.52 -5.95 1.11
N GLU A 84 5.97 -6.17 -0.08
CA GLU A 84 4.66 -6.82 -0.21
C GLU A 84 4.65 -8.26 0.31
N ARG A 85 5.82 -8.88 0.48
CA ARG A 85 5.92 -10.25 0.97
C ARG A 85 5.46 -10.40 2.42
N ASP A 86 5.55 -9.32 3.19
CA ASP A 86 5.12 -9.26 4.60
C ASP A 86 3.62 -9.02 4.76
N CYS A 87 2.90 -8.74 3.66
CA CYS A 87 1.45 -8.59 3.68
C CYS A 87 0.75 -9.92 3.95
N THR A 88 -0.31 -9.87 4.74
CA THR A 88 -1.17 -11.00 5.10
C THR A 88 -2.47 -10.97 4.31
N LEU A 89 -2.83 -12.10 3.70
CA LEU A 89 -4.15 -12.31 3.10
C LEU A 89 -5.13 -12.71 4.20
N LEU A 90 -6.18 -11.91 4.42
CA LEU A 90 -7.20 -12.19 5.43
C LEU A 90 -8.33 -13.07 4.89
N THR A 91 -8.57 -13.02 3.58
CA THR A 91 -9.60 -13.85 2.93
C THR A 91 -9.05 -15.21 2.54
N ALA A 92 -9.65 -16.27 3.09
CA ALA A 92 -9.34 -17.64 2.70
C ALA A 92 -10.04 -18.03 1.38
N LYS A 93 -9.37 -18.85 0.56
CA LYS A 93 -9.98 -19.46 -0.62
C LYS A 93 -11.14 -20.37 -0.22
N ARG A 94 -12.27 -20.27 -0.91
CA ARG A 94 -13.42 -21.16 -0.75
C ARG A 94 -13.94 -21.57 -2.12
N GLU A 95 -14.57 -22.73 -2.25
CA GLU A 95 -15.20 -23.13 -3.51
C GLU A 95 -16.70 -22.89 -3.47
N PHE A 96 -17.22 -22.22 -4.50
CA PHE A 96 -18.64 -22.01 -4.70
C PHE A 96 -19.05 -22.61 -6.06
N PRO A 97 -19.36 -23.92 -6.12
CA PRO A 97 -19.62 -24.61 -7.38
C PRO A 97 -20.72 -23.97 -8.22
N HIS A 98 -21.76 -23.45 -7.57
CA HIS A 98 -22.89 -22.77 -8.21
C HIS A 98 -22.50 -21.44 -8.89
N LEU A 99 -21.38 -20.82 -8.49
CA LEU A 99 -20.86 -19.59 -9.09
C LEU A 99 -19.88 -19.84 -10.23
N ARG A 100 -19.53 -21.10 -10.53
CA ARG A 100 -18.58 -21.42 -11.63
C ARG A 100 -19.06 -20.94 -12.99
N LEU A 101 -20.37 -20.85 -13.20
CA LEU A 101 -20.98 -20.35 -14.44
C LEU A 101 -20.90 -18.83 -14.58
N LEU A 102 -20.53 -18.12 -13.51
CA LEU A 102 -20.42 -16.65 -13.47
C LEU A 102 -18.97 -16.18 -13.56
N ALA A 103 -18.01 -17.07 -13.30
CA ALA A 103 -16.59 -16.78 -13.51
C ALA A 103 -16.37 -16.57 -15.02
N ARG A 104 -15.80 -15.41 -15.38
CA ARG A 104 -15.40 -15.08 -16.75
C ARG A 104 -13.94 -15.45 -16.99
#